data_AF-A0A5Q0G9M7-F1
#
_entry.id   AF-A0A5Q0G9M7-F1
#
_cell.length_a   1.000
_cell.length_b   1.000
_cell.length_c   1.000
_cell.angle_alpha   90.00
_cell.angle_beta   90.00
_cell.angle_gamma   90.00
#
_symmetry.space_group_name_H-M   'P 1'
#
loop_
_entity.id
_entity.type
_entity.pdbx_description
1 polymer ?
#
loop_
_entity_poly.entity_id
_entity_poly.type
_entity_poly.pdbx_seq_one_letter_code
_entity_poly.pdbx_strand_id
1 'polypeptide(L)'
;MGFNPELCRNESEVESKLIVQYLLPQLGYTPDTWHQEVAVGSIRLDFLAFAAQVLPFVLDANSPLSVVMEAKHPKQNLNNHVPRLRHYLTSLNVRYGLLTNGKEIRIYEKVKNYVQLVFQCSGKEVEIKLEEIQNLISRESLKEIQLIDQSKINQVEVKQPNLQVQDQNTMKIIAIYHNKGGVGKTTVAANLAAALSKKGKSVLLIDIDSQANTTFATGLIKFQFEEDDDLRERNVFHLLESGDFNFIPDVVRKSDYFNNPEIDVIPSHITLIQEQEKLNKILASRSRLVSKLKRVENNYDIVIIDTPPSRDLYAQVALIASDYLIIPSDLKPFANQGLPTVKDFVNEINESREVMAKQPIKIMGVLASKISTNAKYLQYTFPKQREVISERYQLPLMEAVIYDRTALSECMNQSLQVGDLEYPDPKSIMKFAELKTSAQISAEEFNVLADEVLHNIGVN
;
A
#
# COMPACT_ATOMS: atom_id res chain seq x y z
N MET A 1 17.90 7.37 -41.57
CA MET A 1 19.16 7.30 -40.80
C MET A 1 18.99 6.20 -39.78
N GLY A 2 19.93 5.25 -39.70
CA GLY A 2 19.91 4.21 -38.66
C GLY A 2 20.13 4.82 -37.28
N PHE A 3 19.54 4.21 -36.25
CA PHE A 3 19.77 4.62 -34.87
C PHE A 3 21.14 4.11 -34.38
N ASN A 4 21.93 4.99 -33.76
CA ASN A 4 23.19 4.60 -33.12
C ASN A 4 23.13 4.89 -31.61
N PRO A 5 23.08 3.86 -30.75
CA PRO A 5 22.94 4.03 -29.30
C PRO A 5 24.14 4.71 -28.64
N GLU A 6 25.33 4.66 -29.25
CA GLU A 6 26.53 5.31 -28.71
C GLU A 6 26.46 6.85 -28.80
N LEU A 7 25.51 7.39 -29.56
CA LEU A 7 25.26 8.82 -29.67
C LEU A 7 24.34 9.37 -28.57
N CYS A 8 23.76 8.52 -27.71
CA CYS A 8 22.94 8.93 -26.58
C CYS A 8 23.81 9.01 -25.31
N ARG A 9 23.97 10.22 -24.76
CA ARG A 9 24.79 10.52 -23.58
C ARG A 9 23.96 10.75 -22.32
N ASN A 10 22.70 11.17 -22.48
CA ASN A 10 21.76 11.45 -21.40
C ASN A 10 20.33 11.01 -21.79
N GLU A 11 19.38 11.12 -20.86
CA GLU A 11 17.97 10.72 -21.03
C GLU A 11 17.29 11.47 -22.17
N SER A 12 17.43 12.80 -22.23
CA SER A 12 16.87 13.63 -23.29
C SER A 12 17.36 13.26 -24.70
N GLU A 13 18.60 12.79 -24.83
CA GLU A 13 19.11 12.27 -26.11
C GLU A 13 18.55 10.89 -26.47
N VAL A 14 18.16 10.07 -25.50
CA VAL A 14 17.43 8.82 -25.75
C VAL A 14 16.02 9.16 -26.25
N GLU A 15 15.33 10.07 -25.57
CA GLU A 15 14.00 10.53 -25.97
C GLU A 15 13.99 11.10 -27.40
N SER A 16 14.85 12.09 -27.66
CA SER A 16 14.87 12.80 -28.94
C SER A 16 15.38 11.94 -30.10
N LYS A 17 16.49 11.20 -29.92
CA LYS A 17 17.12 10.46 -31.03
C LYS A 17 16.51 9.09 -31.28
N LEU A 18 16.14 8.36 -30.21
CA LEU A 18 15.54 7.02 -30.35
C LEU A 18 14.03 7.09 -30.47
N ILE A 19 13.33 7.72 -29.53
CA ILE A 19 11.86 7.67 -29.51
C ILE A 19 11.29 8.59 -30.60
N VAL A 20 11.61 9.88 -30.57
CA VAL A 20 11.00 10.89 -31.45
C VAL A 20 11.49 10.80 -32.89
N GLN A 21 12.80 10.78 -33.12
CA GLN A 21 13.35 10.82 -34.48
C GLN A 21 13.34 9.46 -35.19
N TYR A 22 13.38 8.35 -34.44
CA TYR A 22 13.52 7.02 -35.04
C TYR A 22 12.27 6.14 -34.86
N LEU A 23 11.87 5.79 -33.63
CA LEU A 23 10.80 4.81 -33.39
C LEU A 23 9.42 5.32 -33.80
N LEU A 24 8.98 6.49 -33.31
CA LEU A 24 7.62 6.99 -33.54
C LEU A 24 7.26 7.07 -35.05
N PRO A 25 8.12 7.62 -35.94
CA PRO A 25 7.87 7.60 -37.38
C PRO A 25 7.79 6.19 -37.97
N GLN A 26 8.69 5.29 -37.56
CA GLN A 26 8.74 3.91 -38.05
C GLN A 26 7.55 3.06 -37.57
N LEU A 27 6.95 3.43 -36.44
CA LEU A 27 5.75 2.78 -35.88
C LEU A 27 4.44 3.39 -36.41
N GLY A 28 4.51 4.37 -37.32
CA GLY A 28 3.35 4.99 -37.94
C GLY A 28 2.63 6.04 -37.07
N TYR A 29 3.28 6.52 -36.00
CA TYR A 29 2.76 7.62 -35.19
C TYR A 29 3.20 8.96 -35.78
N THR A 30 2.23 9.76 -36.20
CA THR A 30 2.41 11.14 -36.68
C THR A 30 2.41 12.12 -35.51
N PRO A 31 2.96 13.35 -35.63
CA PRO A 31 3.04 14.33 -34.54
C PRO A 31 1.71 14.68 -33.85
N ASP A 32 0.58 14.46 -34.53
CA ASP A 32 -0.78 14.64 -34.01
C ASP A 32 -1.33 13.41 -33.26
N THR A 33 -0.57 12.32 -33.20
CA THR A 33 -0.98 11.04 -32.60
C THR A 33 -0.08 10.61 -31.45
N TRP A 34 0.79 11.48 -30.97
CA TRP A 34 1.55 11.25 -29.75
C TRP A 34 1.80 12.56 -29.01
N HIS A 35 1.98 12.45 -27.70
CA HIS A 35 2.24 13.57 -26.82
C HIS A 35 3.45 13.25 -25.93
N GLN A 36 4.26 14.27 -25.66
CA GLN A 36 5.38 14.21 -24.72
C GLN A 36 4.96 14.76 -23.36
N GLU A 37 5.62 14.32 -22.29
CA GLU A 37 5.43 14.84 -20.92
C GLU A 37 3.95 14.87 -20.49
N VAL A 38 3.25 13.78 -20.78
CA VAL A 38 1.80 13.72 -20.62
C VAL A 38 1.43 13.55 -19.16
N ALA A 39 0.66 14.48 -18.63
CA ALA A 39 0.05 14.37 -17.31
C ALA A 39 -1.37 13.80 -17.43
N VAL A 40 -1.57 12.56 -16.98
CA VAL A 40 -2.91 11.95 -16.82
C VAL A 40 -3.17 11.76 -15.34
N GLY A 41 -3.99 12.63 -14.75
CA GLY A 41 -4.17 12.68 -13.31
C GLY A 41 -2.84 12.90 -12.60
N SER A 42 -2.35 11.89 -11.88
CA SER A 42 -1.06 11.91 -11.18
C SER A 42 0.07 11.15 -11.89
N ILE A 43 -0.17 10.62 -13.09
CA ILE A 43 0.83 9.90 -13.88
C ILE A 43 1.48 10.90 -14.83
N ARG A 44 2.82 10.96 -14.81
CA ARG A 44 3.62 11.67 -15.80
C ARG A 44 4.34 10.66 -16.69
N LEU A 45 3.98 10.65 -17.96
CA LEU A 45 4.57 9.79 -18.97
C LEU A 45 5.58 10.59 -19.77
N ASP A 46 6.70 9.97 -20.12
CA ASP A 46 7.63 10.60 -21.07
C ASP A 46 6.95 10.72 -22.44
N PHE A 47 6.29 9.65 -22.91
CA PHE A 47 5.49 9.65 -24.14
C PHE A 47 4.22 8.82 -24.03
N LEU A 48 3.14 9.32 -24.64
CA LEU A 48 1.91 8.58 -24.90
C LEU A 48 1.56 8.68 -26.39
N ALA A 49 1.45 7.55 -27.07
CA ALA A 49 1.09 7.47 -28.49
C ALA A 49 -0.25 6.78 -28.68
N PHE A 50 -1.07 7.23 -29.64
CA PHE A 50 -2.45 6.76 -29.88
C PHE A 50 -2.62 6.13 -31.26
N ALA A 51 -3.39 5.04 -31.32
CA ALA A 51 -3.69 4.38 -32.58
C ALA A 51 -4.68 5.17 -33.48
N ALA A 52 -5.56 6.00 -32.91
CA ALA A 52 -6.58 6.79 -33.63
C ALA A 52 -6.60 8.26 -33.17
N GLN A 53 -6.97 9.19 -34.07
CA GLN A 53 -7.18 10.61 -33.72
C GLN A 53 -8.42 10.73 -32.82
N VAL A 54 -8.29 11.39 -31.66
CA VAL A 54 -9.43 11.66 -30.76
C VAL A 54 -9.35 13.09 -30.24
N LEU A 55 -10.43 13.85 -30.47
CA LEU A 55 -10.76 15.11 -29.80
C LEU A 55 -12.25 15.05 -29.44
N PRO A 56 -12.70 15.40 -28.21
CA PRO A 56 -11.97 15.79 -27.00
C PRO A 56 -11.60 14.61 -26.08
N PHE A 57 -10.59 14.80 -25.22
CA PHE A 57 -9.97 13.79 -24.36
C PHE A 57 -10.87 13.29 -23.21
N VAL A 58 -11.22 12.00 -23.20
CA VAL A 58 -11.64 11.26 -22.01
C VAL A 58 -10.91 9.90 -22.02
N LEU A 59 -10.01 9.70 -21.05
CA LEU A 59 -9.42 8.38 -20.78
C LEU A 59 -10.43 7.58 -19.96
N ASP A 60 -11.37 6.92 -20.64
CA ASP A 60 -12.22 5.90 -20.04
C ASP A 60 -11.74 4.49 -20.43
N ALA A 61 -12.41 3.45 -19.91
CA ALA A 61 -12.07 2.05 -20.21
C ALA A 61 -12.17 1.68 -21.70
N ASN A 62 -12.71 2.58 -22.54
CA ASN A 62 -12.88 2.44 -23.98
C ASN A 62 -12.01 3.43 -24.79
N SER A 63 -11.09 4.14 -24.13
CA SER A 63 -10.16 5.10 -24.75
C SER A 63 -9.31 4.45 -25.86
N PRO A 64 -9.01 5.15 -26.97
CA PRO A 64 -8.24 4.58 -28.09
C PRO A 64 -6.93 3.95 -27.62
N LEU A 65 -6.64 2.77 -28.15
CA LEU A 65 -5.43 2.00 -27.86
C LEU A 65 -4.19 2.90 -27.92
N SER A 66 -3.49 2.97 -26.80
CA SER A 66 -2.29 3.78 -26.66
C SER A 66 -1.07 2.93 -26.30
N VAL A 67 0.11 3.48 -26.52
CA VAL A 67 1.39 2.91 -26.08
C VAL A 67 2.04 3.91 -25.15
N VAL A 68 2.44 3.45 -23.98
CA VAL A 68 3.30 4.23 -23.07
C VAL A 68 4.75 3.97 -23.45
N MET A 69 5.56 5.02 -23.62
CA MET A 69 7.00 4.86 -23.81
C MET A 69 7.76 5.66 -22.76
N GLU A 70 8.71 5.01 -22.10
CA GLU A 70 9.57 5.57 -21.05
C GLU A 70 11.05 5.49 -21.48
N ALA A 71 11.74 6.62 -21.41
CA ALA A 71 13.17 6.71 -21.68
C ALA A 71 13.93 6.91 -20.37
N LYS A 72 15.13 6.36 -20.25
CA LYS A 72 16.00 6.57 -19.09
C LYS A 72 17.42 6.86 -19.52
N HIS A 73 18.21 7.45 -18.62
CA HIS A 73 19.62 7.71 -18.89
C HIS A 73 20.37 6.41 -19.32
N PRO A 74 21.28 6.45 -20.33
CA PRO A 74 22.04 5.29 -20.82
C PRO A 74 22.92 4.50 -19.83
N LYS A 75 22.98 4.94 -18.57
CA LYS A 75 23.73 4.31 -17.47
C LYS A 75 22.81 3.63 -16.45
N GLN A 76 21.50 3.89 -16.52
CA GLN A 76 20.53 3.33 -15.58
C GLN A 76 20.18 1.89 -15.97
N ASN A 77 19.96 1.06 -14.94
CA ASN A 77 19.50 -0.31 -15.09
C ASN A 77 17.98 -0.33 -15.26
N LEU A 78 17.49 -0.84 -16.39
CA LEU A 78 16.06 -0.87 -16.71
C LEU A 78 15.22 -1.67 -15.70
N ASN A 79 15.80 -2.65 -14.99
CA ASN A 79 15.09 -3.43 -13.97
C ASN A 79 14.48 -2.52 -12.87
N ASN A 80 15.15 -1.41 -12.55
CA ASN A 80 14.69 -0.46 -11.54
C ASN A 80 13.44 0.32 -11.97
N HIS A 81 13.09 0.31 -13.26
CA HIS A 81 11.99 1.09 -13.83
C HIS A 81 10.81 0.23 -14.31
N VAL A 82 10.96 -1.10 -14.31
CA VAL A 82 9.88 -2.04 -14.64
C VAL A 82 8.66 -1.88 -13.72
N PRO A 83 8.81 -1.71 -12.38
CA PRO A 83 7.66 -1.50 -11.50
C PRO A 83 6.85 -0.26 -11.88
N ARG A 84 7.54 0.85 -12.19
CA ARG A 84 6.91 2.12 -12.62
C ARG A 84 6.16 1.95 -13.94
N LEU A 85 6.77 1.31 -14.93
CA LEU A 85 6.09 1.01 -16.20
C LEU A 85 4.87 0.11 -15.98
N ARG A 86 4.98 -0.94 -15.15
CA ARG A 86 3.87 -1.82 -14.80
C ARG A 86 2.72 -1.02 -14.18
N HIS A 87 3.01 -0.10 -13.25
CA HIS A 87 2.02 0.81 -12.67
C HIS A 87 1.31 1.66 -13.73
N TYR A 88 2.04 2.18 -14.71
CA TYR A 88 1.46 2.98 -15.79
C TYR A 88 0.48 2.16 -16.63
N LEU A 89 0.90 0.98 -17.08
CA LEU A 89 0.06 0.09 -17.89
C LEU A 89 -1.19 -0.36 -17.14
N THR A 90 -1.08 -0.72 -15.86
CA THR A 90 -2.24 -1.15 -15.07
C THR A 90 -3.21 -0.01 -14.82
N SER A 91 -2.71 1.16 -14.39
CA SER A 91 -3.53 2.29 -13.95
C SER A 91 -4.21 3.02 -15.11
N LEU A 92 -3.55 3.11 -16.26
CA LEU A 92 -4.11 3.73 -17.47
C LEU A 92 -4.88 2.73 -18.34
N ASN A 93 -4.95 1.47 -17.93
CA ASN A 93 -5.45 0.36 -18.74
C ASN A 93 -4.82 0.26 -20.13
N VAL A 94 -3.52 0.56 -20.23
CA VAL A 94 -2.76 0.53 -21.48
C VAL A 94 -2.18 -0.86 -21.71
N ARG A 95 -2.34 -1.39 -22.93
CA ARG A 95 -1.94 -2.76 -23.27
C ARG A 95 -0.43 -2.93 -23.41
N TYR A 96 0.27 -1.98 -24.01
CA TYR A 96 1.71 -2.10 -24.28
C TYR A 96 2.50 -0.94 -23.71
N GLY A 97 3.68 -1.25 -23.16
CA GLY A 97 4.65 -0.28 -22.68
C GLY A 97 6.04 -0.56 -23.23
N LEU A 98 6.71 0.47 -23.74
CA LEU A 98 8.11 0.42 -24.15
C LEU A 98 8.97 1.10 -23.08
N LEU A 99 10.04 0.43 -22.66
CA LEU A 99 11.03 0.97 -21.73
C LEU A 99 12.42 0.85 -22.34
N THR A 100 13.16 1.97 -22.37
CA THR A 100 14.49 2.01 -22.97
C THR A 100 15.44 2.95 -22.25
N ASN A 101 16.74 2.64 -22.30
CA ASN A 101 17.82 3.56 -21.95
C ASN A 101 18.72 3.89 -23.17
N GLY A 102 18.22 3.63 -24.38
CA GLY A 102 18.98 3.74 -25.63
C GLY A 102 19.87 2.53 -25.93
N LYS A 103 20.48 1.89 -24.93
CA LYS A 103 21.32 0.69 -25.11
C LYS A 103 20.55 -0.61 -25.11
N GLU A 104 19.35 -0.59 -24.55
CA GLU A 104 18.44 -1.72 -24.44
C GLU A 104 17.01 -1.22 -24.67
N ILE A 105 16.22 -2.02 -25.39
CA ILE A 105 14.79 -1.79 -25.58
C ILE A 105 14.04 -2.99 -25.05
N ARG A 106 12.99 -2.74 -24.25
CA ARG A 106 12.08 -3.76 -23.74
C ARG A 106 10.64 -3.35 -24.00
N ILE A 107 9.82 -4.30 -24.45
CA ILE A 107 8.38 -4.11 -24.62
C ILE A 107 7.66 -5.06 -23.68
N TYR A 108 6.73 -4.50 -22.92
CA TYR A 108 5.91 -5.21 -21.97
C TYR A 108 4.45 -5.21 -22.44
N GLU A 109 3.78 -6.34 -22.29
CA GLU A 109 2.34 -6.48 -22.54
C GLU A 109 1.61 -6.66 -21.22
N LYS A 110 0.52 -5.92 -21.05
CA LYS A 110 -0.48 -6.14 -19.99
C LYS A 110 -1.49 -7.18 -20.47
N VAL A 111 -1.54 -8.31 -19.76
CA VAL A 111 -2.56 -9.36 -19.93
C VAL A 111 -3.37 -9.47 -18.65
N LYS A 112 -4.63 -9.02 -18.68
CA LYS A 112 -5.50 -8.89 -17.49
C LYS A 112 -4.83 -8.03 -16.41
N ASN A 113 -4.40 -8.65 -15.30
CA ASN A 113 -3.80 -7.99 -14.15
C ASN A 113 -2.27 -8.18 -14.07
N TYR A 114 -1.65 -8.81 -15.07
CA TYR A 114 -0.21 -9.06 -15.11
C TYR A 114 0.44 -8.29 -16.24
N VAL A 115 1.68 -7.85 -16.03
CA VAL A 115 2.51 -7.26 -17.07
C VAL A 115 3.72 -8.17 -17.27
N GLN A 116 3.93 -8.62 -18.51
CA GLN A 116 4.97 -9.56 -18.89
C GLN A 116 5.89 -8.94 -19.95
N LEU A 117 7.18 -9.30 -19.92
CA LEU A 117 8.13 -8.91 -20.96
C LEU A 117 7.86 -9.77 -22.20
N VAL A 118 7.52 -9.13 -23.32
CA VAL A 118 7.21 -9.83 -24.59
C VAL A 118 8.30 -9.66 -25.64
N PHE A 119 9.17 -8.66 -25.50
CA PHE A 119 10.28 -8.43 -26.41
C PHE A 119 11.42 -7.67 -25.72
N GLN A 120 12.66 -8.02 -26.08
CA GLN A 120 13.87 -7.36 -25.62
C GLN A 120 14.95 -7.44 -26.71
N CYS A 121 15.65 -6.34 -26.96
CA CYS A 121 16.84 -6.32 -27.82
C CYS A 121 17.86 -5.27 -27.38
N SER A 122 19.09 -5.37 -27.91
CA SER A 122 20.07 -4.30 -27.77
C SER A 122 19.69 -3.10 -28.63
N GLY A 123 20.08 -1.90 -28.18
CA GLY A 123 20.00 -0.65 -28.94
C GLY A 123 20.71 -0.72 -30.31
N LYS A 124 21.67 -1.64 -30.49
CA LYS A 124 22.37 -1.87 -31.77
C LYS A 124 21.56 -2.75 -32.73
N GLU A 125 20.59 -3.49 -32.22
CA GLU A 125 19.78 -4.46 -32.96
C GLU A 125 18.41 -3.90 -33.35
N VAL A 126 18.07 -2.68 -32.91
CA VAL A 126 16.75 -2.06 -33.09
C VAL A 126 16.35 -2.02 -34.57
N GLU A 127 17.29 -1.70 -35.46
CA GLU A 127 17.04 -1.65 -36.90
C GLU A 127 16.77 -3.04 -37.49
N ILE A 128 17.51 -4.05 -37.03
CA ILE A 128 17.34 -5.46 -37.46
C ILE A 128 16.01 -6.02 -36.94
N LYS A 129 15.62 -5.62 -35.73
CA LYS A 129 14.43 -6.09 -35.02
C LYS A 129 13.20 -5.20 -35.21
N LEU A 130 13.26 -4.23 -36.12
CA LEU A 130 12.21 -3.23 -36.28
C LEU A 130 10.86 -3.86 -36.65
N GLU A 131 10.86 -4.90 -37.48
CA GLU A 131 9.65 -5.62 -37.88
C GLU A 131 8.96 -6.29 -36.67
N GLU A 132 9.73 -6.90 -35.76
CA GLU A 132 9.20 -7.49 -34.51
C GLU A 132 8.58 -6.43 -33.59
N ILE A 133 9.21 -5.25 -33.50
CA ILE A 133 8.69 -4.11 -32.74
C ILE A 133 7.40 -3.58 -33.39
N GLN A 134 7.37 -3.43 -34.71
CA GLN A 134 6.19 -2.97 -35.46
C GLN A 134 5.00 -3.92 -35.25
N ASN A 135 5.22 -5.23 -35.31
CA ASN A 135 4.18 -6.23 -35.09
C ASN A 135 3.54 -6.13 -33.69
N LEU A 136 4.28 -5.65 -32.69
CA LEU A 136 3.78 -5.50 -31.31
C LEU A 136 3.07 -4.17 -31.06
N ILE A 137 3.69 -3.05 -31.46
CA ILE A 137 3.29 -1.71 -30.99
C ILE A 137 3.10 -0.67 -32.09
N SER A 138 3.10 -1.06 -33.37
CA SER A 138 2.78 -0.13 -34.45
C SER A 138 1.31 0.31 -34.40
N ARG A 139 1.06 1.50 -34.94
CA ARG A 139 -0.30 2.05 -35.05
C ARG A 139 -1.24 1.13 -35.83
N GLU A 140 -0.75 0.43 -36.84
CA GLU A 140 -1.54 -0.47 -37.69
C GLU A 140 -1.88 -1.77 -36.94
N SER A 141 -0.87 -2.43 -36.35
CA SER A 141 -1.06 -3.66 -35.57
C SER A 141 -2.05 -3.48 -34.42
N LEU A 142 -2.01 -2.32 -33.74
CA LEU A 142 -2.96 -2.03 -32.67
C LEU A 142 -4.39 -1.83 -33.19
N LYS A 143 -4.59 -1.24 -34.37
CA LYS A 143 -5.93 -1.12 -34.98
C LYS A 143 -6.51 -2.48 -35.36
N GLU A 144 -5.69 -3.39 -35.87
CA GLU A 144 -6.14 -4.75 -36.24
C GLU A 144 -6.59 -5.56 -35.02
N ILE A 145 -5.83 -5.49 -33.92
CA ILE A 145 -6.18 -6.12 -32.64
C ILE A 145 -7.55 -5.63 -32.15
N GLN A 146 -7.85 -4.34 -32.28
CA GLN A 146 -9.14 -3.77 -31.88
C GLN A 146 -10.32 -4.35 -32.67
N LEU A 147 -10.16 -4.51 -33.99
CA LEU A 147 -11.20 -5.08 -34.86
C LEU A 147 -11.49 -6.54 -34.50
N ILE A 148 -10.45 -7.30 -34.16
CA ILE A 148 -10.58 -8.69 -33.72
C ILE A 148 -11.32 -8.78 -32.38
N ASP A 149 -10.96 -7.94 -31.41
CA ASP A 149 -11.60 -7.95 -30.08
C ASP A 149 -13.09 -7.52 -30.16
N GLN A 150 -13.43 -6.54 -31.00
CA GLN A 150 -14.83 -6.14 -31.24
C GLN A 150 -15.64 -7.24 -31.94
N SER A 151 -15.05 -7.99 -32.87
CA SER A 151 -15.72 -9.10 -33.56
C SER A 151 -16.03 -10.28 -32.63
N LYS A 152 -15.20 -10.52 -31.60
CA LYS A 152 -15.42 -11.55 -30.56
C LYS A 152 -16.52 -11.16 -29.57
N ILE A 153 -16.71 -9.87 -29.32
CA ILE A 153 -17.76 -9.35 -28.41
C ILE A 153 -19.15 -9.49 -29.05
N ASN A 154 -19.29 -9.35 -30.38
CA ASN A 154 -20.56 -9.46 -31.08
C ASN A 154 -21.12 -10.89 -31.25
N GLN A 155 -20.41 -11.93 -30.79
CA GLN A 155 -20.88 -13.33 -30.85
C GLN A 155 -21.45 -13.86 -29.51
N VAL A 156 -21.52 -13.04 -28.46
CA VAL A 156 -22.09 -13.45 -27.17
C VAL A 156 -23.40 -12.71 -26.93
N GLU A 157 -24.52 -13.33 -27.32
CA GLU A 157 -25.86 -12.84 -27.04
C GLU A 157 -26.12 -12.71 -25.52
N VAL A 158 -26.73 -11.58 -25.17
CA VAL A 158 -27.02 -11.11 -23.83
C VAL A 158 -28.14 -11.94 -23.19
N LYS A 159 -27.81 -12.75 -22.18
CA LYS A 159 -28.72 -12.96 -21.04
C LYS A 159 -28.33 -11.94 -19.97
N GLN A 160 -29.13 -10.90 -19.81
CA GLN A 160 -28.95 -9.92 -18.74
C GLN A 160 -29.07 -10.63 -17.39
N PRO A 161 -28.04 -10.62 -16.52
CA PRO A 161 -28.28 -10.76 -15.10
C PRO A 161 -28.74 -9.39 -14.59
N ASN A 162 -29.85 -9.38 -13.85
CA ASN A 162 -30.30 -8.24 -13.07
C ASN A 162 -29.11 -7.63 -12.32
N LEU A 163 -28.76 -6.39 -12.65
CA LEU A 163 -27.89 -5.55 -11.84
C LEU A 163 -28.65 -5.19 -10.56
N GLN A 164 -28.65 -6.11 -9.60
CA GLN A 164 -28.67 -5.69 -8.20
C GLN A 164 -27.36 -4.92 -7.99
N VAL A 165 -27.49 -3.69 -7.49
CA VAL A 165 -26.36 -2.91 -6.97
C VAL A 165 -25.70 -3.77 -5.89
N GLN A 166 -24.64 -4.47 -6.25
CA GLN A 166 -23.77 -5.11 -5.26
C GLN A 166 -23.05 -3.99 -4.53
N ASP A 167 -23.20 -3.95 -3.22
CA ASP A 167 -22.48 -3.04 -2.34
C ASP A 167 -21.00 -3.05 -2.74
N GLN A 168 -20.50 -1.91 -3.22
CA GLN A 168 -19.08 -1.73 -3.47
C GLN A 168 -18.37 -1.91 -2.13
N ASN A 169 -17.58 -2.99 -1.98
CA ASN A 169 -16.79 -3.21 -0.78
C ASN A 169 -15.66 -2.16 -0.74
N THR A 170 -15.95 -0.99 -0.16
CA THR A 170 -14.99 0.11 -0.04
C THR A 170 -13.95 -0.26 1.02
N MET A 171 -12.66 -0.19 0.67
CA MET A 171 -11.54 -0.28 1.61
C MET A 171 -11.79 0.54 2.88
N LYS A 172 -11.58 -0.05 4.06
CA LYS A 172 -11.74 0.62 5.36
C LYS A 172 -10.40 0.84 6.04
N ILE A 173 -10.13 2.07 6.50
CA ILE A 173 -8.86 2.42 7.13
C ILE A 173 -9.05 2.60 8.64
N ILE A 174 -8.30 1.85 9.45
CA ILE A 174 -8.42 1.81 10.91
C ILE A 174 -7.08 2.19 11.55
N ALA A 175 -7.04 3.28 12.31
CA ALA A 175 -5.91 3.61 13.16
C ALA A 175 -6.03 2.95 14.53
N ILE A 176 -4.89 2.49 15.06
CA ILE A 176 -4.75 2.07 16.46
C ILE A 176 -3.96 3.15 17.19
N TYR A 177 -4.62 4.03 17.96
CA TYR A 177 -3.99 5.20 18.55
C TYR A 177 -4.30 5.41 20.04
N HIS A 178 -3.28 5.81 20.78
CA HIS A 178 -3.34 6.34 22.14
C HIS A 178 -2.03 7.06 22.44
N ASN A 179 -2.12 8.26 23.02
CA ASN A 179 -0.98 9.08 23.45
C ASN A 179 -0.14 8.47 24.61
N LYS A 180 -0.48 7.26 25.08
CA LYS A 180 0.26 6.56 26.13
C LYS A 180 1.05 5.42 25.51
N GLY A 181 2.32 5.31 25.88
CA GLY A 181 3.16 4.16 25.55
C GLY A 181 2.73 2.89 26.28
N GLY A 182 3.00 1.73 25.71
CA GLY A 182 2.85 0.45 26.41
C GLY A 182 1.43 -0.07 26.63
N VAL A 183 0.39 0.56 26.06
CA VAL A 183 -1.03 0.13 26.13
C VAL A 183 -1.39 -0.99 25.14
N GLY A 184 -0.43 -1.44 24.32
CA GLY A 184 -0.59 -2.55 23.39
C GLY A 184 -0.96 -2.17 21.95
N LYS A 185 -0.70 -0.94 21.48
CA LYS A 185 -1.00 -0.48 20.11
C LYS A 185 -0.47 -1.42 19.03
N THR A 186 0.85 -1.61 18.98
CA THR A 186 1.53 -2.53 18.05
C THR A 186 1.02 -3.96 18.17
N THR A 187 0.87 -4.47 19.39
CA THR A 187 0.34 -5.82 19.63
C THR A 187 -1.07 -5.97 19.05
N VAL A 188 -1.93 -4.96 19.23
CA VAL A 188 -3.29 -4.95 18.68
C VAL A 188 -3.24 -4.85 17.17
N ALA A 189 -2.48 -3.90 16.61
CA ALA A 189 -2.40 -3.65 15.17
C ALA A 189 -1.93 -4.90 14.39
N ALA A 190 -0.81 -5.50 14.80
CA ALA A 190 -0.22 -6.64 14.11
C ALA A 190 -1.11 -7.90 14.20
N ASN A 191 -1.67 -8.19 15.38
CA ASN A 191 -2.47 -9.41 15.56
C ASN A 191 -3.91 -9.26 15.06
N LEU A 192 -4.49 -8.06 15.08
CA LEU A 192 -5.76 -7.79 14.40
C LEU A 192 -5.61 -7.94 12.89
N ALA A 193 -4.51 -7.43 12.31
CA ALA A 193 -4.21 -7.62 10.88
C ALA A 193 -4.13 -9.11 10.53
N ALA A 194 -3.41 -9.90 11.33
CA ALA A 194 -3.30 -11.34 11.15
C ALA A 194 -4.66 -12.06 11.26
N ALA A 195 -5.48 -11.71 12.26
CA ALA A 195 -6.81 -12.30 12.45
C ALA A 195 -7.77 -11.98 11.30
N LEU A 196 -7.79 -10.74 10.82
CA LEU A 196 -8.61 -10.34 9.66
C LEU A 196 -8.15 -11.05 8.37
N SER A 197 -6.84 -11.20 8.18
CA SER A 197 -6.28 -11.98 7.07
C SER A 197 -6.68 -13.46 7.14
N LYS A 198 -6.67 -14.08 8.34
CA LYS A 198 -7.18 -15.44 8.57
C LYS A 198 -8.67 -15.59 8.28
N LYS A 199 -9.44 -14.50 8.41
CA LYS A 199 -10.86 -14.42 8.02
C LYS A 199 -11.07 -14.09 6.53
N GLY A 200 -10.02 -14.17 5.72
CA GLY A 200 -10.09 -14.05 4.27
C GLY A 200 -10.11 -12.61 3.74
N LYS A 201 -9.85 -11.61 4.58
CA LYS A 201 -9.75 -10.21 4.14
C LYS A 201 -8.36 -9.92 3.59
N SER A 202 -8.28 -9.12 2.54
CA SER A 202 -7.03 -8.54 2.04
C SER A 202 -6.62 -7.36 2.94
N VAL A 203 -5.49 -7.49 3.63
CA VAL A 203 -5.07 -6.56 4.68
C VAL A 203 -3.73 -5.89 4.35
N LEU A 204 -3.70 -4.56 4.46
CA LEU A 204 -2.46 -3.76 4.50
C LEU A 204 -2.23 -3.25 5.92
N LEU A 205 -1.09 -3.60 6.51
CA LEU A 205 -0.64 -3.05 7.80
C LEU A 205 0.42 -1.97 7.57
N ILE A 206 0.24 -0.80 8.14
CA ILE A 206 1.17 0.34 8.01
C ILE A 206 1.77 0.63 9.36
N ASP A 207 3.09 0.48 9.48
CA ASP A 207 3.85 0.94 10.64
C ASP A 207 4.29 2.40 10.40
N ILE A 208 3.84 3.32 11.25
CA ILE A 208 4.26 4.74 11.21
C ILE A 208 4.92 5.19 12.51
N ASP A 209 5.35 4.24 13.35
CA ASP A 209 6.13 4.53 14.54
C ASP A 209 7.62 4.36 14.25
N SER A 210 8.43 5.38 14.53
CA SER A 210 9.89 5.30 14.41
C SER A 210 10.54 4.14 15.19
N GLN A 211 9.87 3.59 16.21
CA GLN A 211 10.36 2.42 16.93
C GLN A 211 10.30 1.13 16.10
N ALA A 212 9.58 1.14 14.96
CA ALA A 212 9.49 0.03 14.01
C ALA A 212 9.09 -1.32 14.64
N ASN A 213 8.33 -1.28 15.74
CA ASN A 213 7.94 -2.50 16.47
C ASN A 213 7.03 -3.40 15.65
N THR A 214 6.13 -2.83 14.83
CA THR A 214 5.25 -3.62 13.95
C THR A 214 6.06 -4.22 12.81
N THR A 215 7.01 -3.46 12.28
CA THR A 215 7.96 -3.91 11.26
C THR A 215 8.81 -5.09 11.75
N PHE A 216 9.33 -5.00 12.99
CA PHE A 216 9.99 -6.12 13.65
C PHE A 216 9.04 -7.30 13.81
N ALA A 217 7.88 -7.09 14.44
CA ALA A 217 6.93 -8.15 14.78
C ALA A 217 6.41 -8.92 13.56
N THR A 218 6.43 -8.32 12.37
CA THR A 218 6.01 -8.93 11.09
C THR A 218 7.15 -9.65 10.37
N GLY A 219 8.33 -9.76 10.98
CA GLY A 219 9.47 -10.49 10.45
C GLY A 219 10.26 -9.73 9.38
N LEU A 220 10.06 -8.42 9.24
CA LEU A 220 10.77 -7.64 8.21
C LEU A 220 12.15 -7.14 8.65
N ILE A 221 12.47 -7.18 9.95
CA ILE A 221 13.78 -6.87 10.48
C ILE A 221 14.49 -8.18 10.82
N LYS A 222 15.29 -8.69 9.87
CA LYS A 222 16.04 -9.97 10.01
C LYS A 222 17.54 -9.84 9.74
N PHE A 223 18.03 -8.64 9.44
CA PHE A 223 19.45 -8.40 9.17
C PHE A 223 20.27 -8.31 10.46
N GLN A 224 21.51 -8.79 10.42
CA GLN A 224 22.47 -8.68 11.54
C GLN A 224 23.42 -7.49 11.38
N PHE A 225 23.67 -7.06 10.14
CA PHE A 225 24.58 -5.98 9.82
C PHE A 225 23.81 -4.81 9.20
N GLU A 226 24.22 -3.59 9.51
CA GLU A 226 23.56 -2.37 9.01
C GLU A 226 23.61 -2.25 7.47
N GLU A 227 24.57 -2.89 6.82
CA GLU A 227 24.74 -2.85 5.36
C GLU A 227 23.61 -3.60 4.61
N ASP A 228 22.93 -4.53 5.29
CA ASP A 228 21.83 -5.33 4.75
C ASP A 228 20.44 -4.69 4.99
N ASP A 229 20.39 -3.51 5.61
CA ASP A 229 19.16 -2.79 5.94
C ASP A 229 18.54 -2.10 4.71
N ASP A 230 17.80 -2.87 3.95
CA ASP A 230 17.07 -2.38 2.78
C ASP A 230 15.74 -1.67 3.14
N LEU A 231 15.34 -1.65 4.43
CA LEU A 231 14.17 -0.91 4.91
C LEU A 231 14.45 0.59 4.95
N ARG A 232 15.72 0.97 5.16
CA ARG A 232 16.16 2.37 5.21
C ARG A 232 15.70 3.21 4.02
N GLU A 233 15.72 2.63 2.82
CA GLU A 233 15.39 3.32 1.55
C GLU A 233 13.96 3.04 1.07
N ARG A 234 13.21 2.16 1.75
CA ARG A 234 11.85 1.74 1.39
C ARG A 234 11.01 1.50 2.62
N ASN A 235 10.52 2.59 3.19
CA ASN A 235 9.65 2.62 4.36
C ASN A 235 8.60 3.72 4.23
N VAL A 236 7.74 3.84 5.24
CA VAL A 236 6.63 4.80 5.27
C VAL A 236 7.07 6.25 5.03
N PHE A 237 8.27 6.67 5.45
CA PHE A 237 8.75 8.04 5.18
C PHE A 237 8.75 8.35 3.67
N HIS A 238 9.18 7.40 2.84
CA HIS A 238 9.23 7.56 1.38
C HIS A 238 7.82 7.71 0.76
N LEU A 239 6.81 7.08 1.38
CA LEU A 239 5.41 7.31 1.00
C LEU A 239 4.98 8.75 1.32
N LEU A 240 5.47 9.32 2.42
CA LEU A 240 5.09 10.64 2.90
C LEU A 240 5.92 11.77 2.30
N GLU A 241 7.10 11.48 1.76
CA GLU A 241 8.05 12.47 1.26
C GLU A 241 7.73 12.97 -0.15
N SER A 242 7.22 12.11 -1.03
CA SER A 242 6.95 12.45 -2.43
C SER A 242 5.52 12.12 -2.84
N GLY A 243 4.90 13.00 -3.63
CA GLY A 243 3.59 12.73 -4.25
C GLY A 243 3.69 11.95 -5.58
N ASP A 244 4.84 12.06 -6.24
CA ASP A 244 5.06 11.59 -7.62
C ASP A 244 5.89 10.29 -7.69
N PHE A 245 6.51 9.90 -6.57
CA PHE A 245 7.37 8.72 -6.46
C PHE A 245 7.01 7.90 -5.22
N ASN A 246 7.44 6.63 -5.21
CA ASN A 246 7.31 5.67 -4.11
C ASN A 246 5.84 5.48 -3.70
N PHE A 247 5.04 4.81 -4.53
CA PHE A 247 3.67 4.42 -4.21
C PHE A 247 3.64 3.21 -3.28
N ILE A 248 2.46 2.88 -2.76
CA ILE A 248 2.27 1.71 -1.89
C ILE A 248 2.87 0.44 -2.52
N PRO A 249 2.64 0.10 -3.80
CA PRO A 249 3.24 -1.07 -4.43
C PRO A 249 4.78 -1.08 -4.50
N ASP A 250 5.43 0.09 -4.40
CA ASP A 250 6.89 0.21 -4.48
C ASP A 250 7.57 -0.02 -3.13
N VAL A 251 6.82 0.15 -2.03
CA VAL A 251 7.32 0.11 -0.65
C VAL A 251 6.78 -1.10 0.12
N VAL A 252 5.62 -1.62 -0.28
CA VAL A 252 4.97 -2.74 0.39
C VAL A 252 5.78 -4.02 0.33
N ARG A 253 5.80 -4.74 1.45
CA ARG A 253 6.46 -6.03 1.61
C ARG A 253 5.46 -7.03 2.17
N LYS A 254 5.58 -8.30 1.79
CA LYS A 254 4.88 -9.37 2.52
C LYS A 254 5.57 -9.57 3.86
N SER A 255 4.80 -9.76 4.92
CA SER A 255 5.33 -10.28 6.19
C SER A 255 6.02 -11.64 5.96
N ASP A 256 6.96 -11.99 6.83
CA ASP A 256 7.87 -13.12 6.61
C ASP A 256 7.78 -14.16 7.73
N TYR A 257 7.05 -15.25 7.46
CA TYR A 257 6.67 -16.33 8.40
C TYR A 257 5.82 -15.87 9.59
N PHE A 258 5.27 -14.67 9.52
CA PHE A 258 4.48 -14.05 10.57
C PHE A 258 3.07 -14.63 10.65
N ASN A 259 2.43 -14.86 9.49
CA ASN A 259 1.05 -15.34 9.41
C ASN A 259 0.82 -16.22 8.17
N ASN A 260 -0.26 -17.00 8.14
CA ASN A 260 -0.63 -17.75 6.93
C ASN A 260 -2.13 -17.60 6.63
N PRO A 261 -2.54 -16.80 5.62
CA PRO A 261 -1.67 -16.16 4.63
C PRO A 261 -0.88 -14.99 5.21
N GLU A 262 0.26 -14.67 4.57
CA GLU A 262 1.06 -13.50 4.91
C GLU A 262 0.30 -12.21 4.58
N ILE A 263 0.56 -11.17 5.38
CA ILE A 263 -0.07 -9.86 5.22
C ILE A 263 0.85 -8.89 4.48
N ASP A 264 0.27 -7.91 3.81
CA ASP A 264 1.05 -6.82 3.24
C ASP A 264 1.38 -5.79 4.31
N VAL A 265 2.62 -5.30 4.32
CA VAL A 265 3.14 -4.39 5.33
C VAL A 265 3.88 -3.23 4.66
N ILE A 266 3.54 -2.00 5.05
CA ILE A 266 4.41 -0.84 4.86
C ILE A 266 5.29 -0.73 6.10
N PRO A 267 6.61 -0.97 5.97
CA PRO A 267 7.51 -0.92 7.11
C PRO A 267 7.80 0.52 7.55
N SER A 268 8.21 0.64 8.80
CA SER A 268 8.80 1.84 9.41
C SER A 268 10.31 1.65 9.59
N HIS A 269 10.99 2.73 9.99
CA HIS A 269 12.42 2.72 10.24
C HIS A 269 12.81 3.79 11.26
N ILE A 270 13.89 3.57 12.01
CA ILE A 270 14.35 4.50 13.07
C ILE A 270 14.73 5.88 12.53
N THR A 271 15.08 5.99 11.24
CA THR A 271 15.40 7.26 10.57
C THR A 271 14.23 8.23 10.51
N LEU A 272 12.98 7.77 10.72
CA LEU A 272 11.81 8.64 10.81
C LEU A 272 12.01 9.78 11.83
N ILE A 273 12.76 9.55 12.92
CA ILE A 273 13.04 10.58 13.94
C ILE A 273 13.74 11.79 13.30
N GLN A 274 14.78 11.55 12.50
CA GLN A 274 15.60 12.60 11.89
C GLN A 274 14.89 13.22 10.68
N GLU A 275 14.17 12.40 9.91
CA GLU A 275 13.47 12.83 8.71
C GLU A 275 12.16 13.60 8.98
N GLN A 276 11.67 13.60 10.23
CA GLN A 276 10.44 14.28 10.61
C GLN A 276 10.48 15.79 10.33
N GLU A 277 11.63 16.44 10.52
CA GLU A 277 11.79 17.87 10.22
C GLU A 277 11.58 18.16 8.73
N LYS A 278 12.06 17.25 7.87
CA LYS A 278 11.91 17.36 6.42
C LYS A 278 10.46 17.23 6.02
N LEU A 279 9.74 16.24 6.55
CA LEU A 279 8.31 16.08 6.27
C LEU A 279 7.46 17.25 6.78
N ASN A 280 7.84 17.87 7.90
CA ASN A 280 7.14 19.06 8.42
C ASN A 280 7.25 20.27 7.49
N LYS A 281 8.35 20.41 6.75
CA LYS A 281 8.52 21.47 5.74
C LYS A 281 7.68 21.24 4.49
N ILE A 282 7.18 20.03 4.28
CA ILE A 282 6.37 19.68 3.11
C ILE A 282 4.89 19.71 3.49
N LEU A 283 4.16 20.73 3.04
CA LEU A 283 2.72 20.89 3.37
C LEU A 283 1.88 19.66 3.04
N ALA A 284 2.17 19.00 1.91
CA ALA A 284 1.42 17.83 1.45
C ALA A 284 1.70 16.53 2.24
N SER A 285 2.70 16.48 3.12
CA SER A 285 3.07 15.25 3.86
C SER A 285 1.88 14.68 4.65
N ARG A 286 1.06 15.56 5.25
CA ARG A 286 -0.14 15.22 6.03
C ARG A 286 -1.25 14.52 5.22
N SER A 287 -1.38 14.81 3.93
CA SER A 287 -2.45 14.29 3.06
C SER A 287 -1.98 13.26 2.03
N ARG A 288 -0.66 13.03 1.91
CA ARG A 288 -0.11 12.08 0.94
C ARG A 288 -0.55 10.65 1.18
N LEU A 289 -0.62 10.22 2.43
CA LEU A 289 -1.08 8.86 2.74
C LEU A 289 -2.52 8.64 2.25
N VAL A 290 -3.42 9.61 2.46
CA VAL A 290 -4.79 9.58 1.90
C VAL A 290 -4.76 9.39 0.39
N SER A 291 -3.96 10.22 -0.30
CA SER A 291 -3.88 10.21 -1.76
C SER A 291 -3.30 8.91 -2.31
N LYS A 292 -2.34 8.30 -1.61
CA LYS A 292 -1.72 7.02 -2.01
C LYS A 292 -2.62 5.83 -1.71
N LEU A 293 -3.31 5.82 -0.58
CA LEU A 293 -4.29 4.78 -0.22
C LEU A 293 -5.44 4.73 -1.21
N LYS A 294 -5.95 5.89 -1.65
CA LYS A 294 -7.02 5.95 -2.67
C LYS A 294 -6.65 5.21 -3.97
N ARG A 295 -5.36 5.17 -4.35
CA ARG A 295 -4.91 4.49 -5.58
C ARG A 295 -4.90 2.97 -5.47
N VAL A 296 -5.01 2.42 -4.27
CA VAL A 296 -5.03 0.98 -3.99
C VAL A 296 -6.33 0.56 -3.31
N GLU A 297 -7.39 1.37 -3.42
CA GLU A 297 -8.68 1.13 -2.76
C GLU A 297 -9.36 -0.19 -3.18
N ASN A 298 -9.00 -0.72 -4.35
CA ASN A 298 -9.51 -1.99 -4.86
C ASN A 298 -8.58 -3.18 -4.56
N ASN A 299 -7.45 -2.95 -3.90
CA ASN A 299 -6.46 -3.99 -3.61
C ASN A 299 -6.58 -4.54 -2.18
N TYR A 300 -7.20 -3.79 -1.28
CA TYR A 300 -7.31 -4.10 0.13
C TYR A 300 -8.72 -3.87 0.63
N ASP A 301 -9.26 -4.83 1.38
CA ASP A 301 -10.52 -4.66 2.11
C ASP A 301 -10.30 -3.77 3.33
N ILE A 302 -9.17 -3.95 4.02
CA ILE A 302 -8.88 -3.28 5.29
C ILE A 302 -7.42 -2.82 5.35
N VAL A 303 -7.23 -1.60 5.83
CA VAL A 303 -5.93 -1.02 6.16
C VAL A 303 -5.87 -0.77 7.66
N ILE A 304 -4.83 -1.26 8.31
CA ILE A 304 -4.55 -1.00 9.74
C ILE A 304 -3.32 -0.12 9.83
N ILE A 305 -3.37 0.94 10.62
CA ILE A 305 -2.24 1.83 10.86
C ILE A 305 -1.83 1.73 12.34
N ASP A 306 -0.63 1.20 12.60
CA ASP A 306 0.03 1.28 13.91
C ASP A 306 0.67 2.65 14.06
N THR A 307 0.45 3.31 15.20
CA THR A 307 0.78 4.72 15.40
C THR A 307 1.72 4.95 16.58
N PRO A 308 2.55 6.01 16.55
CA PRO A 308 3.38 6.35 17.70
C PRO A 308 2.54 6.83 18.90
N PRO A 309 3.07 6.76 20.13
CA PRO A 309 2.40 7.28 21.33
C PRO A 309 2.40 8.82 21.42
N SER A 310 2.83 9.54 20.38
CA SER A 310 2.97 10.99 20.35
C SER A 310 1.73 11.68 19.72
N ARG A 311 1.76 13.01 19.60
CA ARG A 311 0.80 13.83 18.83
C ARG A 311 1.47 14.51 17.63
N ASP A 312 2.57 13.93 17.17
CA ASP A 312 3.41 14.52 16.13
C ASP A 312 2.82 14.34 14.72
N LEU A 313 3.62 14.69 13.71
CA LEU A 313 3.27 14.59 12.31
C LEU A 313 2.82 13.17 11.91
N TYR A 314 3.46 12.12 12.43
CA TYR A 314 3.16 10.75 12.06
C TYR A 314 1.80 10.31 12.61
N ALA A 315 1.50 10.67 13.87
CA ALA A 315 0.16 10.48 14.42
C ALA A 315 -0.90 11.26 13.64
N GLN A 316 -0.60 12.50 13.22
CA GLN A 316 -1.51 13.31 12.40
C GLN A 316 -1.78 12.64 11.04
N VAL A 317 -0.74 12.21 10.33
CA VAL A 317 -0.86 11.51 9.03
C VAL A 317 -1.74 10.27 9.15
N ALA A 318 -1.52 9.45 10.17
CA ALA A 318 -2.28 8.22 10.40
C ALA A 318 -3.77 8.51 10.62
N LEU A 319 -4.09 9.46 11.51
CA LEU A 319 -5.47 9.79 11.84
C LEU A 319 -6.18 10.54 10.68
N ILE A 320 -5.48 11.42 9.95
CA ILE A 320 -6.02 12.07 8.75
C ILE A 320 -6.42 11.02 7.71
N ALA A 321 -5.60 9.97 7.52
CA ALA A 321 -5.87 8.89 6.59
C ALA A 321 -7.04 8.00 7.01
N SER A 322 -7.24 7.79 8.31
CA SER A 322 -8.16 6.79 8.85
C SER A 322 -9.63 7.18 8.76
N ASP A 323 -10.48 6.16 8.66
CA ASP A 323 -11.94 6.28 8.75
C ASP A 323 -12.41 5.94 10.17
N TYR A 324 -11.75 4.98 10.80
CA TYR A 324 -12.05 4.49 12.14
C TYR A 324 -10.85 4.58 13.08
N LEU A 325 -11.14 4.67 14.38
CA LEU A 325 -10.14 4.67 15.44
C LEU A 325 -10.48 3.65 16.53
N ILE A 326 -9.50 2.81 16.87
CA ILE A 326 -9.50 1.96 18.07
C ILE A 326 -8.50 2.55 19.08
N ILE A 327 -8.90 2.64 20.34
CA ILE A 327 -8.10 3.23 21.42
C ILE A 327 -7.73 2.16 22.46
N PRO A 328 -6.57 1.47 22.35
CA PRO A 328 -6.18 0.46 23.34
C PRO A 328 -5.86 1.10 24.71
N SER A 329 -6.41 0.58 25.79
CA SER A 329 -6.16 1.06 27.15
C SER A 329 -6.10 -0.08 28.17
N ASP A 330 -5.18 0.02 29.13
CA ASP A 330 -5.10 -0.88 30.30
C ASP A 330 -6.18 -0.59 31.36
N LEU A 331 -7.07 0.38 31.08
CA LEU A 331 -8.15 0.88 31.93
C LEU A 331 -7.72 1.34 33.32
N LYS A 332 -6.41 1.47 33.57
CA LYS A 332 -5.90 2.01 34.83
C LYS A 332 -6.11 3.52 34.85
N PRO A 333 -6.23 4.15 36.03
CA PRO A 333 -6.49 5.58 36.16
C PRO A 333 -5.58 6.47 35.29
N PHE A 334 -4.29 6.16 35.21
CA PHE A 334 -3.32 6.92 34.41
C PHE A 334 -3.50 6.74 32.88
N ALA A 335 -3.91 5.57 32.38
CA ALA A 335 -4.27 5.45 30.96
C ALA A 335 -5.52 6.24 30.65
N ASN A 336 -6.53 6.13 31.51
CA ASN A 336 -7.81 6.80 31.31
C ASN A 336 -7.71 8.33 31.38
N GLN A 337 -6.73 8.88 32.12
CA GLN A 337 -6.40 10.30 32.07
C GLN A 337 -5.96 10.78 30.68
N GLY A 338 -5.46 9.90 29.82
CA GLY A 338 -5.10 10.23 28.44
C GLY A 338 -6.27 10.23 27.46
N LEU A 339 -7.41 9.63 27.81
CA LEU A 339 -8.58 9.53 26.92
C LEU A 339 -9.17 10.89 26.51
N PRO A 340 -9.32 11.89 27.42
CA PRO A 340 -9.70 13.24 27.01
C PRO A 340 -8.73 13.84 25.99
N THR A 341 -7.42 13.67 26.19
CA THR A 341 -6.40 14.16 25.25
C THR A 341 -6.50 13.50 23.88
N VAL A 342 -6.86 12.21 23.82
CA VAL A 342 -7.14 11.52 22.55
C VAL A 342 -8.37 12.13 21.87
N LYS A 343 -9.45 12.39 22.61
CA LYS A 343 -10.67 13.03 22.08
C LYS A 343 -10.39 14.42 21.52
N ASP A 344 -9.65 15.24 22.26
CA ASP A 344 -9.26 16.59 21.84
C ASP A 344 -8.42 16.54 20.56
N PHE A 345 -7.45 15.62 20.50
CA PHE A 345 -6.63 15.46 19.31
C PHE A 345 -7.45 14.98 18.10
N VAL A 346 -8.39 14.06 18.28
CA VAL A 346 -9.30 13.64 17.20
C VAL A 346 -10.14 14.81 16.70
N ASN A 347 -10.58 15.70 17.57
CA ASN A 347 -11.32 16.91 17.16
C ASN A 347 -10.44 17.84 16.31
N GLU A 348 -9.21 18.13 16.73
CA GLU A 348 -8.23 18.91 15.93
C GLU A 348 -7.97 18.27 14.55
N ILE A 349 -7.86 16.94 14.50
CA ILE A 349 -7.71 16.22 13.25
C ILE A 349 -8.96 16.32 12.37
N ASN A 350 -10.16 16.28 12.96
CA ASN A 350 -11.41 16.39 12.21
C ASN A 350 -11.58 17.78 11.58
N GLU A 351 -11.15 18.86 12.24
CA GLU A 351 -11.08 20.20 11.63
C GLU A 351 -10.18 20.18 10.38
N SER A 352 -9.03 19.50 10.46
CA SER A 352 -8.13 19.36 9.30
C SER A 352 -8.74 18.49 8.19
N ARG A 353 -9.54 17.48 8.54
CA ARG A 353 -10.19 16.55 7.59
C ARG A 353 -11.38 17.20 6.88
N GLU A 354 -12.06 18.16 7.50
CA GLU A 354 -13.13 18.95 6.88
C GLU A 354 -12.63 19.70 5.64
N VAL A 355 -11.44 20.32 5.73
CA VAL A 355 -10.78 20.99 4.59
C VAL A 355 -10.50 20.02 3.42
N MET A 356 -10.37 18.73 3.71
CA MET A 356 -10.14 17.67 2.71
C MET A 356 -11.42 16.97 2.26
N ALA A 357 -12.60 17.48 2.64
CA ALA A 357 -13.91 16.87 2.40
C ALA A 357 -14.02 15.41 2.88
N LYS A 358 -13.32 15.07 3.98
CA LYS A 358 -13.43 13.75 4.63
C LYS A 358 -14.42 13.81 5.80
N GLN A 359 -15.22 12.76 5.95
CA GLN A 359 -16.11 12.59 7.09
C GLN A 359 -15.34 12.43 8.40
N PRO A 360 -15.80 12.93 9.55
CA PRO A 360 -15.14 12.81 10.86
C PRO A 360 -14.75 11.36 11.23
N ILE A 361 -13.67 11.19 11.99
CA ILE A 361 -13.15 9.85 12.35
C ILE A 361 -14.18 9.20 13.25
N LYS A 362 -14.61 7.98 12.91
CA LYS A 362 -15.49 7.20 13.78
C LYS A 362 -14.67 6.46 14.82
N ILE A 363 -14.75 6.91 16.07
CA ILE A 363 -14.17 6.17 17.19
C ILE A 363 -15.00 4.89 17.37
N MET A 364 -14.41 3.73 17.08
CA MET A 364 -15.04 2.42 17.32
C MET A 364 -15.20 2.18 18.81
N GLY A 365 -14.15 2.46 19.57
CA GLY A 365 -14.19 2.38 21.02
C GLY A 365 -12.83 2.31 21.66
N VAL A 366 -12.85 2.39 22.98
CA VAL A 366 -11.74 2.03 23.84
C VAL A 366 -11.68 0.50 23.89
N LEU A 367 -10.56 -0.07 23.46
CA LEU A 367 -10.28 -1.49 23.57
C LEU A 367 -9.59 -1.77 24.89
N ALA A 368 -10.21 -2.59 25.74
CA ALA A 368 -9.59 -3.07 26.96
C ALA A 368 -8.40 -3.98 26.61
N SER A 369 -7.18 -3.51 26.84
CA SER A 369 -5.94 -4.13 26.38
C SER A 369 -4.93 -4.27 27.52
N LYS A 370 -4.20 -5.38 27.57
CA LYS A 370 -3.30 -5.74 28.68
C LYS A 370 -4.03 -5.85 30.02
N ILE A 371 -5.23 -6.42 29.98
CA ILE A 371 -6.07 -6.63 31.16
C ILE A 371 -5.54 -7.81 31.96
N SER A 372 -5.37 -7.64 33.27
CA SER A 372 -4.87 -8.72 34.14
C SER A 372 -5.82 -9.91 34.15
N THR A 373 -5.27 -11.12 34.04
CA THR A 373 -6.01 -12.39 34.16
C THR A 373 -6.31 -12.80 35.61
N ASN A 374 -5.92 -11.97 36.60
CA ASN A 374 -6.16 -12.25 38.01
C ASN A 374 -7.66 -12.30 38.32
N ALA A 375 -8.14 -13.43 38.87
CA ALA A 375 -9.56 -13.65 39.11
C ALA A 375 -10.22 -12.59 40.02
N LYS A 376 -9.52 -12.11 41.07
CA LYS A 376 -10.06 -11.06 41.95
C LYS A 376 -10.17 -9.73 41.21
N TYR A 377 -9.17 -9.39 40.40
CA TYR A 377 -9.20 -8.17 39.58
C TYR A 377 -10.37 -8.20 38.59
N LEU A 378 -10.57 -9.32 37.89
CA LEU A 378 -11.66 -9.50 36.93
C LEU A 378 -13.05 -9.47 37.58
N GLN A 379 -13.18 -10.00 38.80
CA GLN A 379 -14.46 -10.01 39.50
C GLN A 379 -14.85 -8.63 40.06
N TYR A 380 -13.89 -7.87 40.61
CA TYR A 380 -14.22 -6.70 41.43
C TYR A 380 -13.77 -5.35 40.85
N THR A 381 -12.70 -5.33 40.06
CA THR A 381 -12.08 -4.08 39.59
C THR A 381 -12.37 -3.82 38.13
N PHE A 382 -12.24 -4.84 37.28
CA PHE A 382 -12.43 -4.69 35.83
C PHE A 382 -13.83 -4.18 35.43
N PRO A 383 -14.96 -4.67 36.02
CA PRO A 383 -16.29 -4.18 35.65
C PRO A 383 -16.45 -2.68 35.95
N LYS A 384 -16.00 -2.24 37.13
CA LYS A 384 -16.02 -0.82 37.53
C LYS A 384 -15.17 0.05 36.59
N GLN A 385 -14.01 -0.46 36.17
CA GLN A 385 -13.14 0.26 35.24
C GLN A 385 -13.75 0.38 33.83
N ARG A 386 -14.53 -0.63 33.39
CA ARG A 386 -15.29 -0.57 32.13
C ARG A 386 -16.38 0.50 32.18
N GLU A 387 -17.20 0.53 33.22
CA GLU A 387 -18.29 1.50 33.40
C GLU A 387 -17.81 2.96 33.31
N VAL A 388 -16.65 3.24 33.94
CA VAL A 388 -16.05 4.58 33.95
C VAL A 388 -15.76 5.11 32.53
N ILE A 389 -15.48 4.25 31.55
CA ILE A 389 -15.17 4.69 30.18
C ILE A 389 -16.35 5.42 29.55
N SER A 390 -17.53 4.79 29.58
CA SER A 390 -18.72 5.38 28.99
C SER A 390 -19.29 6.50 29.86
N GLU A 391 -19.33 6.34 31.18
CA GLU A 391 -19.91 7.33 32.08
C GLU A 391 -19.10 8.62 32.18
N ARG A 392 -17.78 8.51 32.36
CA ARG A 392 -16.92 9.67 32.63
C ARG A 392 -16.32 10.26 31.36
N TYR A 393 -15.84 9.40 30.46
CA TYR A 393 -15.10 9.85 29.27
C TYR A 393 -15.96 9.95 28.02
N GLN A 394 -17.20 9.45 28.07
CA GLN A 394 -18.18 9.52 26.97
C GLN A 394 -17.60 8.95 25.67
N LEU A 395 -16.84 7.87 25.80
CA LEU A 395 -16.31 7.11 24.68
C LEU A 395 -17.00 5.74 24.62
N PRO A 396 -17.24 5.22 23.41
CA PRO A 396 -17.69 3.85 23.27
C PRO A 396 -16.62 2.90 23.83
N LEU A 397 -17.06 1.79 24.39
CA LEU A 397 -16.19 0.71 24.87
C LEU A 397 -16.39 -0.48 23.94
N MET A 398 -15.29 -1.09 23.51
CA MET A 398 -15.36 -2.32 22.72
C MET A 398 -15.70 -3.51 23.63
N GLU A 399 -16.41 -4.49 23.07
CA GLU A 399 -16.76 -5.71 23.79
C GLU A 399 -15.59 -6.68 23.91
N ALA A 400 -14.75 -6.75 22.87
CA ALA A 400 -13.53 -7.52 22.88
C ALA A 400 -12.58 -7.03 23.99
N VAL A 401 -11.83 -7.98 24.56
CA VAL A 401 -10.86 -7.73 25.62
C VAL A 401 -9.59 -8.50 25.31
N ILE A 402 -8.46 -7.81 25.32
CA ILE A 402 -7.13 -8.42 25.16
C ILE A 402 -6.46 -8.50 26.53
N TYR A 403 -6.20 -9.71 26.98
CA TYR A 403 -5.63 -9.95 28.31
C TYR A 403 -4.09 -9.95 28.26
N ASP A 404 -3.48 -9.56 29.38
CA ASP A 404 -2.03 -9.62 29.56
C ASP A 404 -1.61 -11.08 29.75
N ARG A 405 -1.20 -11.72 28.66
CA ARG A 405 -0.82 -13.13 28.59
C ARG A 405 0.60 -13.27 28.06
N THR A 406 1.36 -14.17 28.67
CA THR A 406 2.75 -14.45 28.28
C THR A 406 2.87 -14.86 26.81
N ALA A 407 1.87 -15.56 26.27
CA ALA A 407 1.83 -15.99 24.87
C ALA A 407 2.02 -14.85 23.86
N LEU A 408 1.54 -13.64 24.16
CA LEU A 408 1.71 -12.46 23.27
C LEU A 408 3.15 -11.97 23.24
N SER A 409 3.87 -12.08 24.36
CA SER A 409 5.30 -11.77 24.40
C SER A 409 6.13 -12.89 23.75
N GLU A 410 5.77 -14.15 24.02
CA GLU A 410 6.46 -15.32 23.47
C GLU A 410 6.39 -15.38 21.94
N CYS A 411 5.24 -15.06 21.34
CA CYS A 411 5.09 -15.11 19.88
C CYS A 411 5.94 -14.06 19.17
N MET A 412 6.15 -12.88 19.78
CA MET A 412 7.02 -11.83 19.24
C MET A 412 8.51 -12.09 19.44
N ASN A 413 8.88 -12.89 20.44
CA ASN A 413 10.27 -13.21 20.79
C ASN A 413 10.73 -14.58 20.27
N GLN A 414 10.05 -15.11 19.25
CA GLN A 414 10.49 -16.34 18.59
C GLN A 414 11.77 -16.08 17.81
N SER A 415 12.64 -17.08 17.74
CA SER A 415 13.90 -17.04 17.02
C SER A 415 14.17 -18.34 16.28
N LEU A 416 15.01 -18.25 15.24
CA LEU A 416 15.49 -19.37 14.44
C LEU A 416 17.01 -19.45 14.59
N GLN A 417 17.51 -20.63 14.97
CA GLN A 417 18.95 -20.90 14.97
C GLN A 417 19.40 -21.41 13.59
N VAL A 418 20.41 -20.74 13.02
CA VAL A 418 21.06 -21.12 11.75
C VAL A 418 22.57 -21.12 11.97
N GLY A 419 23.15 -22.32 12.14
CA GLY A 419 24.55 -22.45 12.57
C GLY A 419 24.73 -21.90 13.99
N ASP A 420 25.70 -21.00 14.17
CA ASP A 420 25.98 -20.32 15.46
C ASP A 420 25.21 -19.00 15.63
N LEU A 421 24.32 -18.68 14.70
CA LEU A 421 23.58 -17.42 14.67
C LEU A 421 22.11 -17.61 15.04
N GLU A 422 21.57 -16.66 15.79
CA GLU A 422 20.15 -16.60 16.18
C GLU A 422 19.48 -15.42 15.47
N TYR A 423 18.45 -15.72 14.66
CA TYR A 423 17.69 -14.74 13.89
C TYR A 423 16.29 -14.57 14.50
N PRO A 424 15.77 -13.33 14.62
CA PRO A 424 14.38 -13.12 15.00
C PRO A 424 13.41 -13.79 14.00
N ASP A 425 12.44 -14.54 14.51
CA ASP A 425 11.40 -15.22 13.72
C ASP A 425 10.01 -15.05 14.36
N PRO A 426 9.57 -13.79 14.58
CA PRO A 426 8.33 -13.49 15.28
C PRO A 426 7.12 -14.03 14.52
N LYS A 427 6.09 -14.42 15.27
CA LYS A 427 4.84 -14.97 14.77
C LYS A 427 3.68 -14.15 15.30
N SER A 428 2.67 -13.98 14.46
CA SER A 428 1.36 -13.55 14.93
C SER A 428 0.83 -14.54 15.97
N ILE A 429 0.00 -14.08 16.89
CA ILE A 429 -0.65 -14.96 17.86
C ILE A 429 -1.50 -16.03 17.16
N MET A 430 -2.07 -15.70 15.99
CA MET A 430 -2.83 -16.62 15.16
C MET A 430 -1.95 -17.79 14.70
N LYS A 431 -0.76 -17.47 14.16
CA LYS A 431 0.19 -18.48 13.71
C LYS A 431 0.81 -19.25 14.88
N PHE A 432 1.12 -18.56 15.97
CA PHE A 432 1.74 -19.17 17.15
C PHE A 432 0.79 -20.14 17.86
N ALA A 433 -0.52 -19.87 17.87
CA ALA A 433 -1.53 -20.78 18.41
C ALA A 433 -1.66 -22.11 17.65
N GLU A 434 -1.23 -22.17 16.38
CA GLU A 434 -1.09 -23.44 15.65
C GLU A 434 0.03 -24.33 16.22
N LEU A 435 1.03 -23.72 16.84
CA LEU A 435 2.23 -24.38 17.37
C LEU A 435 2.15 -24.65 18.86
N LYS A 436 1.46 -23.78 19.62
CA LYS A 436 1.41 -23.83 21.09
C LYS A 436 -0.02 -23.68 21.59
N THR A 437 -0.56 -24.75 22.15
CA THR A 437 -1.95 -24.81 22.67
C THR A 437 -2.26 -23.71 23.69
N SER A 438 -1.29 -23.31 24.53
CA SER A 438 -1.48 -22.24 25.52
C SER A 438 -1.75 -20.87 24.91
N ALA A 439 -1.47 -20.67 23.61
CA ALA A 439 -1.72 -19.43 22.89
C ALA A 439 -3.12 -19.37 22.23
N GLN A 440 -3.88 -20.48 22.20
CA GLN A 440 -5.20 -20.54 21.56
C GLN A 440 -6.20 -19.55 22.15
N ILE A 441 -6.16 -19.34 23.48
CA ILE A 441 -7.05 -18.37 24.14
C ILE A 441 -6.74 -16.95 23.66
N SER A 442 -5.46 -16.58 23.54
CA SER A 442 -5.08 -15.27 23.00
C SER A 442 -5.44 -15.11 21.53
N ALA A 443 -5.30 -16.16 20.71
CA ALA A 443 -5.75 -16.11 19.32
C ALA A 443 -7.27 -15.90 19.22
N GLU A 444 -8.04 -16.55 20.11
CA GLU A 444 -9.49 -16.36 20.16
C GLU A 444 -9.90 -14.95 20.59
N GLU A 445 -9.19 -14.34 21.54
CA GLU A 445 -9.38 -12.92 21.91
C GLU A 445 -9.23 -11.99 20.70
N PHE A 446 -8.28 -12.29 19.79
CA PHE A 446 -8.09 -11.54 18.55
C PHE A 446 -9.12 -11.89 17.46
N ASN A 447 -9.64 -13.12 17.42
CA ASN A 447 -10.78 -13.47 16.56
C ASN A 447 -12.02 -12.67 16.94
N VAL A 448 -12.34 -12.60 18.23
CA VAL A 448 -13.46 -11.82 18.75
C VAL A 448 -13.30 -10.35 18.41
N LEU A 449 -12.10 -9.79 18.58
CA LEU A 449 -11.81 -8.41 18.17
C LEU A 449 -12.01 -8.21 16.66
N ALA A 450 -11.53 -9.15 15.82
CA ALA A 450 -11.71 -9.08 14.38
C ALA A 450 -13.19 -9.15 13.98
N ASP A 451 -13.98 -10.01 14.61
CA ASP A 451 -15.43 -10.10 14.38
C ASP A 451 -16.17 -8.83 14.77
N GLU A 452 -15.83 -8.25 15.93
CA GLU A 452 -16.39 -6.97 16.36
C GLU A 452 -16.01 -5.83 15.40
N VAL A 453 -14.76 -5.79 14.92
CA VAL A 453 -14.30 -4.81 13.93
C VAL A 453 -15.08 -4.95 12.62
N LEU A 454 -15.20 -6.16 12.09
CA LEU A 454 -15.94 -6.47 10.86
C LEU A 454 -17.41 -6.06 10.97
N HIS A 455 -18.05 -6.36 12.11
CA HIS A 455 -19.40 -5.92 12.42
C HIS A 455 -19.52 -4.39 12.42
N ASN A 456 -18.61 -3.69 13.10
CA ASN A 456 -18.62 -2.24 13.24
C ASN A 456 -18.38 -1.47 11.93
N ILE A 457 -17.69 -2.08 10.97
CA ILE A 457 -17.47 -1.53 9.62
C ILE A 457 -18.52 -1.97 8.60
N GLY A 458 -19.46 -2.84 8.98
CA GLY A 458 -20.56 -3.31 8.12
C GLY A 458 -20.13 -4.34 7.08
N VAL A 459 -19.08 -5.12 7.34
CA VAL A 459 -18.56 -6.16 6.45
C VAL A 459 -18.83 -7.51 7.11
N ASN A 460 -19.86 -8.23 6.67
CA ASN A 460 -20.17 -9.59 7.16
C ASN A 460 -19.30 -10.66 6.48
#